data_AF-A0A0M0TF24-F1
#
_entry.id   AF-A0A0M0TF24-F1
#
_cell.length_a   1.000
_cell.length_b   1.000
_cell.length_c   1.000
_cell.angle_alpha   90.00
_cell.angle_beta   90.00
_cell.angle_gamma   90.00
#
_symmetry.space_group_name_H-M   'P 1'
#
loop_
_entity.id
_entity.type
_entity.pdbx_description
1 polymer ?
#
loop_
_entity_poly.entity_id
_entity_poly.type
_entity_poly.pdbx_seq_one_letter_code
_entity_poly.pdbx_strand_id
1 'polypeptide(L)'
;MAKPELLMPMQPAVYSAVVLRRAGNAIADNDPIWAILKGSAINNDGTRKVGYTAPSVKGQTDVIRTAFQMAEMDAADLGFIECHGTATSLGDSIEFMALQEIFNENRSASQSIPINQCALGSVKTNIGHLDSAAGIAGFIKTVMAVRYGVIPPTLYFHSPNPLLGFEQSPFYINTRAEPWLSEQGKPRTGGVSSFGIGGTNAHIVLQQYIPASAASAPDITQPCFFPFSAKNKAALVQQLESVSHWLVQLSDLDLAALSHTLSKRRSFPCRMMFVAESKFALMRQIKTYLAQEEHDELALIPQFLQQSTVPPDKHSEIVADINRWISRQVKEPAECFFPSSQGQPLTDVPGYAFIREEHGAGYITDKNWAQIASVITTTESNNLSKNMPGLLLPFWKAIRLPKEQEGTPRFLL
;
A
#
# COMPACT_ATOMS: atom_id res chain seq x y z
N MET A 1 -32.28 -36.85 9.34
CA MET A 1 -32.07 -35.62 8.54
C MET A 1 -30.98 -34.81 9.23
N ALA A 2 -29.74 -34.89 8.72
CA ALA A 2 -28.64 -34.07 9.21
C ALA A 2 -28.86 -32.62 8.73
N LYS A 3 -28.69 -31.65 9.62
CA LYS A 3 -28.70 -30.23 9.25
C LYS A 3 -27.55 -29.98 8.26
N PRO A 4 -27.77 -29.21 7.18
CA PRO A 4 -26.68 -28.82 6.30
C PRO A 4 -25.67 -28.02 7.14
N GLU A 5 -24.42 -28.49 7.16
CA GLU A 5 -23.29 -27.71 7.65
C GLU A 5 -23.26 -26.42 6.82
N LEU A 6 -23.52 -25.28 7.47
CA LEU A 6 -23.14 -23.99 6.91
C LEU A 6 -21.61 -24.03 6.78
N LEU A 7 -21.13 -24.33 5.58
CA LEU A 7 -19.77 -23.98 5.18
C LEU A 7 -19.63 -22.48 5.44
N MET A 8 -18.92 -22.12 6.51
CA MET A 8 -18.52 -20.74 6.72
C MET A 8 -17.80 -20.30 5.45
N PRO A 9 -18.23 -19.22 4.78
CA PRO A 9 -17.49 -18.71 3.64
C PRO A 9 -16.07 -18.42 4.12
N MET A 10 -15.09 -19.07 3.50
CA MET A 10 -13.67 -18.78 3.72
C MET A 10 -13.49 -17.27 3.54
N GLN A 11 -13.02 -16.58 4.58
CA GLN A 11 -12.67 -15.17 4.43
C GLN A 11 -11.65 -15.05 3.29
N PRO A 12 -11.83 -14.12 2.35
CA PRO A 12 -10.88 -13.94 1.26
C PRO A 12 -9.51 -13.62 1.84
N ALA A 13 -8.48 -14.35 1.41
CA ALA A 13 -7.11 -14.02 1.75
C ALA A 13 -6.77 -12.64 1.17
N VAL A 14 -6.45 -11.69 2.04
CA VAL A 14 -6.05 -10.33 1.64
C VAL A 14 -4.53 -10.25 1.63
N TYR A 15 -3.99 -9.71 0.54
CA TYR A 15 -2.56 -9.43 0.37
C TYR A 15 -2.36 -7.94 0.20
N SER A 16 -1.33 -7.40 0.86
CA SER A 16 -0.92 -6.02 0.70
C SER A 16 0.56 -5.88 0.98
N ALA A 17 1.15 -4.81 0.45
CA ALA A 17 2.54 -4.48 0.65
C ALA A 17 2.68 -2.95 0.70
N VAL A 18 3.68 -2.49 1.45
CA VAL A 18 4.14 -1.10 1.47
C VAL A 18 5.64 -1.09 1.29
N VAL A 19 6.15 -0.03 0.67
CA VAL A 19 7.60 0.18 0.51
C VAL A 19 8.01 1.25 1.51
N LEU A 20 8.95 0.92 2.38
CA LEU A 20 9.51 1.85 3.35
C LEU A 20 10.95 2.21 2.95
N ARG A 21 11.26 3.49 3.02
CA ARG A 21 12.59 4.03 2.79
C ARG A 21 12.91 5.05 3.87
N ARG A 22 14.19 5.21 4.22
CA ARG A 22 14.61 6.30 5.11
C ARG A 22 14.18 7.64 4.50
N ALA A 23 13.46 8.46 5.27
CA ALA A 23 12.85 9.69 4.77
C ALA A 23 13.86 10.62 4.08
N GLY A 24 15.05 10.81 4.67
CA GLY A 24 16.10 11.63 4.06
C GLY A 24 16.53 11.14 2.67
N ASN A 25 16.64 9.81 2.49
CA ASN A 25 16.98 9.23 1.19
C ASN A 25 15.84 9.35 0.19
N ALA A 26 14.58 9.21 0.64
CA ALA A 26 13.41 9.36 -0.22
C ALA A 26 13.26 10.82 -0.71
N ILE A 27 13.50 11.78 0.20
CA ILE A 27 13.49 13.22 -0.13
C ILE A 27 14.61 13.56 -1.10
N ALA A 28 15.84 13.07 -0.85
CA ALA A 28 17.00 13.33 -1.70
C ALA A 28 16.82 12.80 -3.14
N ASP A 29 16.14 11.66 -3.28
CA ASP A 29 15.89 11.03 -4.58
C ASP A 29 14.59 11.52 -5.26
N ASN A 30 13.86 12.46 -4.63
CA ASN A 30 12.56 12.94 -5.09
C ASN A 30 11.51 11.80 -5.26
N ASP A 31 11.53 10.84 -4.35
CA ASP A 31 10.57 9.75 -4.30
C ASP A 31 9.16 10.26 -3.94
N PRO A 32 8.09 9.57 -4.39
CA PRO A 32 6.73 9.89 -4.02
C PRO A 32 6.49 9.44 -2.57
N ILE A 33 6.48 10.41 -1.65
CA ILE A 33 6.26 10.15 -0.23
C ILE A 33 4.77 10.25 0.09
N TRP A 34 4.21 9.15 0.60
CA TRP A 34 2.79 9.07 0.97
C TRP A 34 2.52 9.57 2.39
N ALA A 35 3.38 9.20 3.33
CA ALA A 35 3.39 9.64 4.72
C ALA A 35 4.77 9.36 5.32
N ILE A 36 5.06 9.96 6.48
CA ILE A 36 6.26 9.70 7.26
C ILE A 36 5.88 8.79 8.44
N LEU A 37 6.54 7.65 8.58
CA LEU A 37 6.50 6.85 9.81
C LEU A 37 7.44 7.52 10.82
N LYS A 38 6.87 8.17 11.83
CA LYS A 38 7.61 8.95 12.82
C LYS A 38 8.14 8.08 13.96
N GLY A 39 7.34 7.13 14.42
CA GLY A 39 7.72 6.20 15.48
C GLY A 39 6.93 4.89 15.39
N SER A 40 7.51 3.83 15.91
CA SER A 40 6.86 2.53 16.05
C SER A 40 7.35 1.83 17.30
N ALA A 41 6.50 0.99 17.88
CA ALA A 41 6.86 0.15 19.01
C ALA A 41 6.12 -1.17 18.97
N ILE A 42 6.75 -2.19 19.57
CA ILE A 42 6.14 -3.48 19.86
C ILE A 42 6.41 -3.85 21.30
N ASN A 43 5.47 -4.54 21.95
CA ASN A 43 5.69 -5.16 23.26
C ASN A 43 4.85 -6.43 23.42
N ASN A 44 4.79 -6.98 24.64
CA ASN A 44 3.90 -8.09 24.95
C ASN A 44 3.21 -7.89 26.32
N ASP A 45 1.94 -8.25 26.43
CA ASP A 45 1.17 -8.19 27.67
C ASP A 45 1.76 -9.06 28.79
N GLY A 46 2.48 -10.13 28.46
CA GLY A 46 3.18 -10.99 29.42
C GLY A 46 2.22 -11.65 30.42
N THR A 47 2.61 -11.66 31.69
CA THR A 47 1.81 -12.16 32.82
C THR A 47 0.76 -11.16 33.31
N ARG A 48 0.67 -9.97 32.71
CA ARG A 48 -0.23 -8.88 33.15
C ARG A 48 -1.68 -9.08 32.71
N LYS A 49 -1.96 -10.07 31.88
CA LYS A 49 -3.30 -10.43 31.41
C LYS A 49 -3.95 -11.49 32.29
N VAL A 50 -5.25 -11.37 32.52
CA VAL A 50 -6.05 -12.29 33.36
C VAL A 50 -6.30 -13.67 32.72
N GLY A 51 -5.98 -13.83 31.44
CA GLY A 51 -6.07 -15.07 30.69
C GLY A 51 -5.29 -14.94 29.39
N TYR A 52 -5.01 -16.07 28.71
CA TYR A 52 -4.15 -16.07 27.52
C TYR A 52 -4.62 -15.11 26.42
N THR A 53 -5.94 -15.01 26.21
CA THR A 53 -6.56 -14.17 25.18
C THR A 53 -6.98 -12.79 25.67
N ALA A 54 -6.81 -12.49 26.97
CA ALA A 54 -7.24 -11.22 27.54
C ALA A 54 -6.19 -10.12 27.25
N PRO A 55 -6.60 -8.92 26.84
CA PRO A 55 -5.67 -7.81 26.65
C PRO A 55 -5.28 -7.16 27.99
N SER A 56 -4.21 -6.36 28.00
CA SER A 56 -3.76 -5.58 29.16
C SER A 56 -3.79 -4.07 28.88
N VAL A 57 -4.50 -3.29 29.72
CA VAL A 57 -4.50 -1.82 29.64
C VAL A 57 -3.06 -1.29 29.68
N LYS A 58 -2.30 -1.67 30.71
CA LYS A 58 -0.91 -1.26 30.87
C LYS A 58 -0.03 -1.66 29.67
N GLY A 59 -0.22 -2.87 29.12
CA GLY A 59 0.53 -3.33 27.95
C GLY A 59 0.27 -2.45 26.72
N GLN A 60 -0.98 -2.08 26.49
CA GLN A 60 -1.36 -1.18 25.41
C GLN A 60 -0.88 0.26 25.66
N THR A 61 -1.04 0.78 26.87
CA THR A 61 -0.49 2.10 27.25
C THR A 61 1.02 2.15 27.02
N ASP A 62 1.77 1.15 27.48
CA ASP A 62 3.23 1.13 27.36
C ASP A 62 3.71 1.09 25.90
N VAL A 63 3.03 0.32 25.01
CA VAL A 63 3.42 0.30 23.58
C VAL A 63 3.09 1.62 22.89
N ILE A 64 1.93 2.22 23.19
CA ILE A 64 1.53 3.50 22.61
C ILE A 64 2.50 4.59 23.06
N ARG A 65 2.79 4.68 24.37
CA ARG A 65 3.76 5.63 24.93
C ARG A 65 5.12 5.51 24.27
N THR A 66 5.62 4.29 24.11
CA THR A 66 6.93 4.04 23.50
C THR A 66 6.97 4.50 22.05
N ALA A 67 5.89 4.27 21.28
CA ALA A 67 5.81 4.73 19.90
C ALA A 67 5.81 6.28 19.80
N PHE A 68 5.14 6.99 20.72
CA PHE A 68 5.19 8.45 20.80
C PHE A 68 6.57 8.99 21.21
N GLN A 69 7.22 8.34 22.18
CA GLN A 69 8.59 8.68 22.57
C GLN A 69 9.56 8.51 21.40
N MET A 70 9.44 7.42 20.63
CA MET A 70 10.23 7.20 19.42
C MET A 70 9.92 8.21 18.30
N ALA A 71 8.68 8.70 18.24
CA ALA A 71 8.28 9.75 17.30
C ALA A 71 8.78 11.14 17.71
N GLU A 72 9.19 11.32 18.96
CA GLU A 72 9.44 12.62 19.61
C GLU A 72 8.21 13.53 19.52
N MET A 73 7.02 12.98 19.79
CA MET A 73 5.73 13.67 19.65
C MET A 73 4.85 13.52 20.90
N ASP A 74 3.91 14.45 21.05
CA ASP A 74 2.90 14.41 22.11
C ASP A 74 1.57 13.84 21.58
N ALA A 75 0.78 13.21 22.45
CA ALA A 75 -0.57 12.77 22.11
C ALA A 75 -1.49 13.92 21.68
N ALA A 76 -1.21 15.16 22.12
CA ALA A 76 -1.90 16.37 21.68
C ALA A 76 -1.73 16.66 20.18
N ASP A 77 -0.75 16.06 19.51
CA ASP A 77 -0.55 16.20 18.06
C ASP A 77 -1.43 15.22 17.25
N LEU A 78 -2.07 14.24 17.88
CA LEU A 78 -2.95 13.28 17.21
C LEU A 78 -4.30 13.89 16.83
N GLY A 79 -4.68 13.67 15.57
CA GLY A 79 -6.05 13.94 15.11
C GLY A 79 -6.86 12.70 14.77
N PHE A 80 -6.22 11.54 14.59
CA PHE A 80 -6.91 10.29 14.25
C PHE A 80 -6.17 9.07 14.79
N ILE A 81 -6.91 8.08 15.32
CA ILE A 81 -6.39 6.76 15.65
C ILE A 81 -7.22 5.71 14.92
N GLU A 82 -6.51 4.92 14.12
CA GLU A 82 -7.01 3.65 13.62
C GLU A 82 -6.80 2.58 14.70
N CYS A 83 -7.85 2.31 15.45
CA CYS A 83 -7.86 1.38 16.56
C CYS A 83 -7.71 -0.08 16.09
N HIS A 84 -7.27 -0.94 16.99
CA HIS A 84 -7.40 -2.38 16.82
C HIS A 84 -8.89 -2.76 16.72
N GLY A 85 -9.75 -2.21 17.59
CA GLY A 85 -11.20 -2.07 17.41
C GLY A 85 -11.88 -3.29 16.79
N THR A 86 -11.93 -4.38 17.56
CA THR A 86 -12.48 -5.68 17.14
C THR A 86 -13.95 -5.88 17.51
N ALA A 87 -14.60 -4.84 18.03
CA ALA A 87 -15.98 -4.86 18.48
C ALA A 87 -16.21 -5.87 19.62
N THR A 88 -15.21 -6.04 20.49
CA THR A 88 -15.34 -6.88 21.68
C THR A 88 -15.54 -6.00 22.92
N SER A 89 -16.56 -6.31 23.73
CA SER A 89 -16.91 -5.44 24.88
C SER A 89 -15.73 -5.19 25.83
N LEU A 90 -14.93 -6.22 26.09
CA LEU A 90 -13.74 -6.12 26.94
C LEU A 90 -12.56 -5.46 26.22
N GLY A 91 -12.28 -5.86 24.98
CA GLY A 91 -11.12 -5.37 24.23
C GLY A 91 -11.24 -3.89 23.87
N ASP A 92 -12.39 -3.46 23.37
CA ASP A 92 -12.63 -2.06 23.00
C ASP A 92 -12.59 -1.15 24.24
N SER A 93 -13.11 -1.62 25.39
CA SER A 93 -13.03 -0.89 26.66
C SER A 93 -11.58 -0.75 27.14
N ILE A 94 -10.78 -1.82 27.03
CA ILE A 94 -9.36 -1.80 27.41
C ILE A 94 -8.54 -0.88 26.50
N GLU A 95 -8.77 -0.94 25.20
CA GLU A 95 -8.11 -0.06 24.23
C GLU A 95 -8.43 1.41 24.49
N PHE A 96 -9.69 1.72 24.76
CA PHE A 96 -10.09 3.08 25.10
C PHE A 96 -9.46 3.58 26.40
N MET A 97 -9.44 2.76 27.46
CA MET A 97 -8.79 3.12 28.73
C MET A 97 -7.29 3.37 28.56
N ALA A 98 -6.59 2.53 27.78
CA ALA A 98 -5.17 2.70 27.51
C ALA A 98 -4.88 4.01 26.75
N LEU A 99 -5.73 4.36 25.79
CA LEU A 99 -5.66 5.65 25.09
C LEU A 99 -5.91 6.84 26.02
N GLN A 100 -6.90 6.74 26.92
CA GLN A 100 -7.16 7.79 27.91
C GLN A 100 -5.97 8.01 28.86
N GLU A 101 -5.28 6.96 29.30
CA GLU A 101 -4.09 7.08 30.16
C GLU A 101 -3.01 7.93 29.48
N ILE A 102 -2.69 7.66 28.21
CA ILE A 102 -1.70 8.42 27.43
C ILE A 102 -2.06 9.90 27.33
N PHE A 103 -3.32 10.21 27.03
CA PHE A 103 -3.75 11.60 26.88
C PHE A 103 -3.82 12.35 28.21
N ASN A 104 -4.12 11.67 29.31
CA ASN A 104 -4.15 12.27 30.65
C ASN A 104 -2.76 12.57 31.20
N GLU A 105 -1.74 11.78 30.85
CA GLU A 105 -0.34 12.05 31.20
C GLU A 105 0.11 13.43 30.68
N ASN A 106 -0.30 13.81 29.47
CA ASN A 106 0.09 15.08 28.84
C ASN A 106 -0.67 16.30 29.38
N ARG A 107 -1.86 16.12 29.97
CA ARG A 107 -2.59 17.21 30.64
C ARG A 107 -1.85 17.77 31.87
N SER A 108 -0.91 17.01 32.44
CA SER A 108 -0.09 17.45 33.58
C SER A 108 1.09 18.35 33.15
N ALA A 109 1.35 18.48 31.84
CA ALA A 109 2.51 19.18 31.27
C ALA A 109 2.20 20.57 30.66
N SER A 110 1.10 21.22 31.07
CA SER A 110 0.71 22.61 30.71
C SER A 110 -0.04 22.83 29.38
N GLN A 111 -0.56 21.78 28.72
CA GLN A 111 -1.51 21.93 27.61
C GLN A 111 -2.78 21.10 27.87
N SER A 112 -3.92 21.77 28.05
CA SER A 112 -5.21 21.10 28.13
C SER A 112 -5.62 20.63 26.73
N ILE A 113 -5.55 19.33 26.48
CA ILE A 113 -6.07 18.69 25.25
C ILE A 113 -7.60 18.91 25.18
N PRO A 114 -8.13 19.59 24.16
CA PRO A 114 -9.58 19.77 24.00
C PRO A 114 -10.37 18.46 23.99
N ILE A 115 -11.61 18.53 24.44
CA ILE A 115 -12.59 17.43 24.27
C ILE A 115 -12.87 17.27 22.77
N ASN A 116 -13.09 16.03 22.31
CA ASN A 116 -13.36 15.72 20.90
C ASN A 116 -12.29 16.21 19.91
N GLN A 117 -11.00 16.15 20.29
CA GLN A 117 -9.89 16.51 19.41
C GLN A 117 -9.49 15.38 18.45
N CYS A 118 -9.50 14.13 18.93
CA CYS A 118 -8.96 12.99 18.19
C CYS A 118 -10.08 12.03 17.77
N ALA A 119 -10.22 11.79 16.47
CA ALA A 119 -11.16 10.79 15.97
C ALA A 119 -10.64 9.37 16.24
N LEU A 120 -11.54 8.46 16.60
CA LEU A 120 -11.27 7.02 16.61
C LEU A 120 -12.07 6.33 15.49
N GLY A 121 -11.45 5.33 14.87
CA GLY A 121 -12.12 4.47 13.89
C GLY A 121 -11.46 3.10 13.73
N SER A 122 -12.13 2.19 13.03
CA SER A 122 -11.57 0.87 12.69
C SER A 122 -12.05 0.43 11.31
N VAL A 123 -11.11 0.09 10.42
CA VAL A 123 -11.36 -0.44 9.08
C VAL A 123 -12.03 -1.81 9.14
N LYS A 124 -11.95 -2.51 10.28
CA LYS A 124 -12.61 -3.82 10.47
C LYS A 124 -14.13 -3.70 10.35
N THR A 125 -14.68 -2.51 10.60
CA THR A 125 -16.10 -2.24 10.36
C THR A 125 -16.48 -2.24 8.87
N ASN A 126 -15.52 -2.10 7.95
CA ASN A 126 -15.75 -2.13 6.51
C ASN A 126 -15.43 -3.49 5.88
N ILE A 127 -14.33 -4.13 6.30
CA ILE A 127 -13.75 -5.30 5.61
C ILE A 127 -13.56 -6.52 6.51
N GLY A 128 -14.06 -6.48 7.74
CA GLY A 128 -13.88 -7.54 8.73
C GLY A 128 -12.47 -7.60 9.32
N HIS A 129 -12.24 -8.57 10.21
CA HIS A 129 -10.93 -8.78 10.81
C HIS A 129 -10.06 -9.64 9.90
N LEU A 130 -9.08 -9.02 9.21
CA LEU A 130 -8.20 -9.69 8.25
C LEU A 130 -7.01 -10.44 8.87
N ASP A 131 -7.14 -10.88 10.12
CA ASP A 131 -6.06 -11.48 10.93
C ASP A 131 -4.68 -10.84 10.73
N SER A 132 -3.77 -11.55 10.06
CA SER A 132 -2.39 -11.13 9.81
C SER A 132 -2.28 -9.88 8.94
N ALA A 133 -3.29 -9.57 8.13
CA ALA A 133 -3.37 -8.38 7.30
C ALA A 133 -4.11 -7.20 7.97
N ALA A 134 -4.61 -7.36 9.21
CA ALA A 134 -5.37 -6.30 9.88
C ALA A 134 -4.54 -5.03 10.13
N GLY A 135 -3.27 -5.19 10.56
CA GLY A 135 -2.39 -4.05 10.84
C GLY A 135 -2.05 -3.23 9.58
N ILE A 136 -1.76 -3.91 8.46
CA ILE A 136 -1.42 -3.24 7.20
C ILE A 136 -2.65 -2.61 6.52
N ALA A 137 -3.84 -3.17 6.69
CA ALA A 137 -5.08 -2.52 6.25
C ALA A 137 -5.33 -1.20 6.99
N GLY A 138 -5.16 -1.21 8.32
CA GLY A 138 -5.26 0.00 9.15
C GLY A 138 -4.17 1.03 8.83
N PHE A 139 -2.94 0.55 8.58
CA PHE A 139 -1.82 1.38 8.10
C PHE A 139 -2.19 2.13 6.82
N ILE A 140 -2.64 1.40 5.79
CA ILE A 140 -2.97 2.00 4.49
C ILE A 140 -4.11 3.01 4.65
N LYS A 141 -5.18 2.67 5.37
CA LYS A 141 -6.28 3.62 5.65
C LYS A 141 -5.77 4.91 6.29
N THR A 142 -4.89 4.81 7.27
CA THR A 142 -4.34 5.97 7.99
C THR A 142 -3.42 6.81 7.12
N VAL A 143 -2.56 6.18 6.31
CA VAL A 143 -1.76 6.88 5.30
C VAL A 143 -2.64 7.64 4.32
N MET A 144 -3.72 7.02 3.83
CA MET A 144 -4.69 7.69 2.95
C MET A 144 -5.35 8.88 3.67
N ALA A 145 -5.81 8.69 4.90
CA ALA A 145 -6.47 9.75 5.67
C ALA A 145 -5.57 10.97 5.89
N VAL A 146 -4.30 10.74 6.27
CA VAL A 146 -3.29 11.77 6.48
C VAL A 146 -2.94 12.49 5.16
N ARG A 147 -2.74 11.74 4.07
CA ARG A 147 -2.38 12.29 2.75
C ARG A 147 -3.50 13.14 2.16
N TYR A 148 -4.72 12.60 2.11
CA TYR A 148 -5.87 13.27 1.49
C TYR A 148 -6.56 14.26 2.41
N GLY A 149 -6.27 14.22 3.71
CA GLY A 149 -6.87 15.14 4.65
C GLY A 149 -8.36 14.90 4.86
N VAL A 150 -8.75 13.64 4.96
CA VAL A 150 -10.14 13.23 5.21
C VAL A 150 -10.12 12.11 6.22
N ILE A 151 -10.86 12.26 7.31
CA ILE A 151 -11.08 11.16 8.25
C ILE A 151 -12.28 10.36 7.73
N PRO A 152 -12.10 9.08 7.35
CA PRO A 152 -13.19 8.26 6.83
C PRO A 152 -14.15 7.84 7.96
N PRO A 153 -15.41 7.52 7.64
CA PRO A 153 -16.37 7.04 8.61
C PRO A 153 -15.99 5.64 9.12
N THR A 154 -16.21 5.39 10.42
CA THR A 154 -16.32 4.03 10.96
C THR A 154 -17.80 3.60 10.94
N LEU A 155 -18.05 2.34 10.58
CA LEU A 155 -19.41 1.82 10.42
C LEU A 155 -19.92 1.16 11.71
N TYR A 156 -21.24 0.88 11.75
CA TYR A 156 -21.91 0.14 12.81
C TYR A 156 -21.81 0.73 14.22
N PHE A 157 -21.50 2.02 14.33
CA PHE A 157 -21.51 2.74 15.59
C PHE A 157 -22.85 3.47 15.80
N HIS A 158 -23.45 3.30 16.98
CA HIS A 158 -24.70 3.96 17.37
C HIS A 158 -24.52 4.85 18.60
N SER A 159 -23.94 4.30 19.66
CA SER A 159 -23.63 5.01 20.90
C SER A 159 -22.38 4.41 21.56
N PRO A 160 -21.60 5.21 22.30
CA PRO A 160 -20.46 4.69 23.04
C PRO A 160 -20.93 3.88 24.25
N ASN A 161 -20.05 3.04 24.79
CA ASN A 161 -20.30 2.39 26.08
C ASN A 161 -20.40 3.47 27.18
N PRO A 162 -21.54 3.61 27.88
CA PRO A 162 -21.75 4.68 28.86
C PRO A 162 -20.79 4.60 30.06
N LEU A 163 -20.19 3.45 30.31
CA LEU A 163 -19.23 3.25 31.41
C LEU A 163 -17.85 3.87 31.13
N LEU A 164 -17.56 4.28 29.89
CA LEU A 164 -16.24 4.78 29.51
C LEU A 164 -16.07 6.30 29.69
N GLY A 165 -17.12 7.05 30.07
CA GLY A 165 -17.00 8.51 30.25
C GLY A 165 -16.62 9.24 28.95
N PHE A 166 -17.03 8.68 27.81
CA PHE A 166 -16.58 9.08 26.47
C PHE A 166 -16.79 10.58 26.17
N GLU A 167 -17.89 11.16 26.65
CA GLU A 167 -18.27 12.57 26.44
C GLU A 167 -17.27 13.58 27.03
N GLN A 168 -16.47 13.17 28.03
CA GLN A 168 -15.46 14.02 28.67
C GLN A 168 -14.04 13.72 28.17
N SER A 169 -13.92 12.78 27.22
CA SER A 169 -12.65 12.34 26.68
C SER A 169 -12.18 13.24 25.53
N PRO A 170 -10.88 13.23 25.18
CA PRO A 170 -10.41 13.92 23.98
C PRO A 170 -10.84 13.21 22.68
N PHE A 171 -11.56 12.09 22.79
CA PHE A 171 -11.89 11.23 21.66
C PHE A 171 -13.33 11.39 21.21
N TYR A 172 -13.55 11.25 19.90
CA TYR A 172 -14.88 11.05 19.33
C TYR A 172 -14.88 9.93 18.30
N ILE A 173 -16.03 9.29 18.07
CA ILE A 173 -16.17 8.29 17.02
C ILE A 173 -16.64 8.98 15.75
N ASN A 174 -15.84 8.95 14.70
CA ASN A 174 -16.19 9.58 13.43
C ASN A 174 -17.08 8.66 12.57
N THR A 175 -18.35 9.04 12.37
CA THR A 175 -19.33 8.25 11.60
C THR A 175 -19.64 8.82 10.21
N ARG A 176 -18.98 9.91 9.80
CA ARG A 176 -19.14 10.53 8.49
C ARG A 176 -17.78 10.90 7.89
N ALA A 177 -17.66 10.95 6.57
CA ALA A 177 -16.44 11.48 5.98
C ALA A 177 -16.32 12.98 6.31
N GLU A 178 -15.21 13.38 6.95
CA GLU A 178 -15.00 14.76 7.35
C GLU A 178 -13.62 15.27 6.91
N PRO A 179 -13.52 16.53 6.45
CA PRO A 179 -12.23 17.14 6.17
C PRO A 179 -11.36 17.18 7.43
N TRP A 180 -10.16 16.63 7.33
CA TRP A 180 -9.12 16.77 8.34
C TRP A 180 -8.32 18.03 8.05
N LEU A 181 -8.70 19.15 8.64
CA LEU A 181 -7.98 20.40 8.41
C LEU A 181 -6.66 20.39 9.20
N SER A 182 -5.58 20.85 8.56
CA SER A 182 -4.32 21.11 9.25
C SER A 182 -4.48 22.41 10.04
N GLU A 183 -4.35 22.35 11.36
CA GLU A 183 -4.38 23.55 12.20
C GLU A 183 -3.05 24.30 12.06
N GLN A 184 -3.10 25.56 11.63
CA GLN A 184 -1.95 26.48 11.63
C GLN A 184 -0.70 25.93 10.91
N GLY A 185 -0.88 25.10 9.89
CA GLY A 185 0.23 24.49 9.13
C GLY A 185 0.90 23.29 9.83
N LYS A 186 0.36 22.80 10.96
CA LYS A 186 0.83 21.57 11.59
C LYS A 186 0.51 20.34 10.73
N PRO A 187 1.47 19.44 10.48
CA PRO A 187 1.20 18.20 9.76
C PRO A 187 0.14 17.35 10.48
N ARG A 188 -0.79 16.77 9.71
CA ARG A 188 -1.75 15.79 10.26
C ARG A 188 -1.01 14.59 10.79
N THR A 189 -1.34 14.15 11.99
CA THR A 189 -0.69 13.01 12.64
C THR A 189 -1.74 12.01 13.08
N GLY A 190 -1.55 10.74 12.70
CA GLY A 190 -2.43 9.64 13.06
C GLY A 190 -1.68 8.45 13.67
N GLY A 191 -2.38 7.70 14.52
CA GLY A 191 -1.88 6.46 15.13
C GLY A 191 -2.54 5.22 14.54
N VAL A 192 -1.86 4.07 14.58
CA VAL A 192 -2.45 2.77 14.24
C VAL A 192 -2.10 1.75 15.30
N SER A 193 -3.12 1.11 15.87
CA SER A 193 -2.99 0.04 16.87
C SER A 193 -3.32 -1.33 16.29
N SER A 194 -2.52 -2.33 16.63
CA SER A 194 -2.82 -3.73 16.30
C SER A 194 -2.36 -4.65 17.42
N PHE A 195 -3.31 -5.40 18.01
CA PHE A 195 -3.07 -6.23 19.19
C PHE A 195 -3.33 -7.69 18.85
N GLY A 196 -2.31 -8.53 18.98
CA GLY A 196 -2.42 -9.96 18.71
C GLY A 196 -3.05 -10.69 19.88
N ILE A 197 -3.83 -11.75 19.59
CA ILE A 197 -4.48 -12.58 20.61
C ILE A 197 -3.51 -13.18 21.65
N GLY A 198 -2.23 -13.37 21.30
CA GLY A 198 -1.18 -13.82 22.23
C GLY A 198 -0.64 -12.71 23.16
N GLY A 199 -1.16 -11.50 23.06
CA GLY A 199 -0.74 -10.31 23.80
C GLY A 199 0.43 -9.55 23.19
N THR A 200 0.90 -9.89 21.98
CA THR A 200 1.90 -9.07 21.28
C THR A 200 1.21 -7.84 20.70
N ASN A 201 1.63 -6.67 21.13
CA ASN A 201 1.03 -5.40 20.72
C ASN A 201 1.97 -4.65 19.79
N ALA A 202 1.40 -3.91 18.86
CA ALA A 202 2.12 -2.98 18.00
C ALA A 202 1.35 -1.65 17.93
N HIS A 203 2.10 -0.55 17.95
CA HIS A 203 1.58 0.78 17.66
C HIS A 203 2.54 1.56 16.77
N ILE A 204 2.00 2.37 15.87
CA ILE A 204 2.78 3.24 14.98
C ILE A 204 2.20 4.65 14.94
N VAL A 205 3.08 5.64 14.71
CA VAL A 205 2.74 7.04 14.52
C VAL A 205 3.10 7.45 13.10
N LEU A 206 2.11 7.95 12.36
CA LEU A 206 2.20 8.39 10.97
C LEU A 206 1.94 9.89 10.89
N GLN A 207 2.71 10.60 10.08
CA GLN A 207 2.57 12.04 9.89
C GLN A 207 2.54 12.41 8.40
N GLN A 208 1.78 13.46 8.09
CA GLN A 208 1.71 14.03 6.76
C GLN A 208 3.09 14.51 6.30
N TYR A 209 3.49 14.11 5.10
CA TYR A 209 4.62 14.73 4.43
C TYR A 209 4.18 16.04 3.78
N ILE A 210 4.86 17.14 4.10
CA ILE A 210 4.66 18.45 3.49
C ILE A 210 5.92 18.78 2.68
N PRO A 211 5.85 18.81 1.33
CA PRO A 211 6.99 19.17 0.50
C PRO A 211 7.43 20.62 0.77
N ALA A 212 8.74 20.87 0.82
CA ALA A 212 9.31 22.19 1.13
C ALA A 212 9.01 23.29 0.07
N SER A 213 8.64 22.89 -1.15
CA SER A 213 8.13 23.77 -2.20
C SER A 213 7.47 22.89 -3.26
N ALA A 214 6.19 23.12 -3.55
CA ALA A 214 5.61 22.60 -4.78
C ALA A 214 6.27 23.38 -5.93
N ALA A 215 7.24 22.78 -6.62
CA ALA A 215 7.72 23.37 -7.87
C ALA A 215 6.49 23.60 -8.76
N SER A 216 6.31 24.83 -9.23
CA SER A 216 5.25 25.16 -10.17
C SER A 216 5.33 24.20 -11.34
N ALA A 217 4.21 23.54 -11.65
CA ALA A 217 4.12 22.63 -12.79
C ALA A 217 4.67 23.37 -14.02
N PRO A 218 5.65 22.81 -14.73
CA PRO A 218 6.19 23.47 -15.92
C PRO A 218 5.05 23.73 -16.89
N ASP A 219 5.09 24.86 -17.59
CA ASP A 219 4.11 25.19 -18.62
C ASP A 219 4.32 24.24 -19.81
N ILE A 220 3.59 23.13 -19.85
CA ILE A 220 3.78 22.07 -20.83
C ILE A 220 3.13 22.48 -22.15
N THR A 221 3.86 23.25 -22.94
CA THR A 221 3.57 23.47 -24.38
C THR A 221 4.22 22.41 -25.27
N GLN A 222 5.06 21.55 -24.69
CA GLN A 222 5.82 20.52 -25.41
C GLN A 222 5.22 19.12 -25.26
N PRO A 223 5.27 18.29 -26.31
CA PRO A 223 4.72 16.94 -26.30
C PRO A 223 5.54 16.02 -25.38
N CYS A 224 4.85 15.20 -24.60
CA CYS A 224 5.43 14.19 -23.72
C CYS A 224 5.36 12.79 -24.37
N PHE A 225 6.31 11.94 -24.02
CA PHE A 225 6.38 10.55 -24.48
C PHE A 225 5.89 9.60 -23.39
N PHE A 226 5.06 8.61 -23.70
CA PHE A 226 4.49 7.69 -22.72
C PHE A 226 4.78 6.25 -23.11
N PRO A 227 5.88 5.66 -22.59
CA PRO A 227 6.26 4.30 -22.90
C PRO A 227 5.43 3.31 -22.08
N PHE A 228 4.75 2.39 -22.77
CA PHE A 228 4.08 1.25 -22.16
C PHE A 228 4.73 -0.04 -22.62
N SER A 229 4.82 -1.01 -21.70
CA SER A 229 5.28 -2.34 -22.09
C SER A 229 4.73 -3.44 -21.18
N ALA A 230 4.52 -4.61 -21.78
CA ALA A 230 4.09 -5.80 -21.07
C ALA A 230 4.74 -7.08 -21.61
N LYS A 231 4.59 -8.19 -20.87
CA LYS A 231 5.15 -9.49 -21.28
C LYS A 231 4.50 -10.07 -22.53
N ASN A 232 3.24 -9.73 -22.79
CA ASN A 232 2.47 -10.16 -23.95
C ASN A 232 1.44 -9.08 -24.36
N LYS A 233 0.84 -9.21 -25.56
CA LYS A 233 -0.11 -8.22 -26.10
C LYS A 233 -1.37 -8.09 -25.24
N ALA A 234 -1.92 -9.19 -24.72
CA ALA A 234 -3.11 -9.16 -23.87
C ALA A 234 -2.90 -8.34 -22.58
N ALA A 235 -1.74 -8.50 -21.93
CA ALA A 235 -1.39 -7.74 -20.73
C ALA A 235 -1.15 -6.26 -21.03
N LEU A 236 -0.62 -5.93 -22.23
CA LEU A 236 -0.47 -4.55 -22.67
C LEU A 236 -1.84 -3.88 -22.88
N VAL A 237 -2.77 -4.57 -23.55
CA VAL A 237 -4.16 -4.13 -23.74
C VAL A 237 -4.83 -3.88 -22.38
N GLN A 238 -4.80 -4.85 -21.47
CA GLN A 238 -5.41 -4.72 -20.15
C GLN A 238 -4.77 -3.60 -19.30
N GLN A 239 -3.45 -3.40 -19.43
CA GLN A 239 -2.76 -2.28 -18.78
C GLN A 239 -3.25 -0.94 -19.34
N LEU A 240 -3.38 -0.81 -20.66
CA LEU A 240 -3.87 0.41 -21.31
C LEU A 240 -5.33 0.70 -20.98
N GLU A 241 -6.19 -0.32 -20.88
CA GLU A 241 -7.57 -0.17 -20.39
C GLU A 241 -7.60 0.33 -18.94
N SER A 242 -6.80 -0.28 -18.06
CA SER A 242 -6.70 0.14 -16.66
C SER A 242 -6.22 1.58 -16.52
N VAL A 243 -5.22 1.98 -17.31
CA VAL A 243 -4.71 3.35 -17.34
C VAL A 243 -5.74 4.31 -17.95
N SER A 244 -6.45 3.92 -19.00
CA SER A 244 -7.52 4.73 -19.61
C SER A 244 -8.63 5.02 -18.59
N HIS A 245 -9.10 4.00 -17.87
CA HIS A 245 -10.09 4.16 -16.80
C HIS A 245 -9.58 5.05 -15.67
N TRP A 246 -8.33 4.88 -15.25
CA TRP A 246 -7.71 5.72 -14.23
C TRP A 246 -7.59 7.18 -14.68
N LEU A 247 -7.16 7.43 -15.92
CA LEU A 247 -7.09 8.78 -16.48
C LEU A 247 -8.45 9.46 -16.44
N VAL A 248 -9.56 8.78 -16.76
CA VAL A 248 -10.91 9.36 -16.68
C VAL A 248 -11.20 9.95 -15.29
N GLN A 249 -10.73 9.30 -14.22
CA GLN A 249 -11.05 9.68 -12.83
C GLN A 249 -10.23 10.87 -12.30
N LEU A 250 -9.10 11.20 -12.92
CA LEU A 250 -8.24 12.30 -12.48
C LEU A 250 -8.75 13.66 -12.98
N SER A 251 -8.95 14.64 -12.10
CA SER A 251 -9.21 16.03 -12.52
C SER A 251 -7.93 16.67 -13.09
N ASP A 252 -6.84 16.53 -12.35
CA ASP A 252 -5.56 17.18 -12.61
C ASP A 252 -4.50 16.10 -12.85
N LEU A 253 -3.78 16.23 -13.96
CA LEU A 253 -2.72 15.30 -14.33
C LEU A 253 -1.49 16.09 -14.76
N ASP A 254 -0.39 15.87 -14.05
CA ASP A 254 0.93 16.27 -14.51
C ASP A 254 1.44 15.25 -15.54
N LEU A 255 1.38 15.64 -16.81
CA LEU A 255 1.80 14.81 -17.94
C LEU A 255 3.31 14.54 -17.92
N ALA A 256 4.12 15.51 -17.47
CA ALA A 256 5.57 15.35 -17.40
C ALA A 256 5.95 14.36 -16.30
N ALA A 257 5.30 14.43 -15.13
CA ALA A 257 5.47 13.45 -14.05
C ALA A 257 5.01 12.05 -14.47
N LEU A 258 3.88 11.94 -15.19
CA LEU A 258 3.41 10.65 -15.74
C LEU A 258 4.40 10.07 -16.75
N SER A 259 4.84 10.89 -17.71
CA SER A 259 5.84 10.54 -18.71
C SER A 259 7.15 10.07 -18.06
N HIS A 260 7.64 10.82 -17.07
CA HIS A 260 8.81 10.45 -16.29
C HIS A 260 8.64 9.12 -15.57
N THR A 261 7.52 8.94 -14.87
CA THR A 261 7.20 7.71 -14.12
C THR A 261 7.19 6.49 -15.03
N LEU A 262 6.52 6.59 -16.19
CA LEU A 262 6.47 5.49 -17.15
C LEU A 262 7.86 5.20 -17.74
N SER A 263 8.68 6.21 -17.99
CA SER A 263 10.04 6.05 -18.51
C SER A 263 10.97 5.27 -17.57
N LYS A 264 10.68 5.28 -16.26
CA LYS A 264 11.43 4.55 -15.22
C LYS A 264 10.93 3.12 -15.00
N ARG A 265 9.80 2.72 -15.61
CA ARG A 265 9.29 1.36 -15.49
C ARG A 265 10.15 0.40 -16.28
N ARG A 266 10.26 -0.83 -15.78
CA ARG A 266 10.93 -1.92 -16.49
C ARG A 266 10.30 -2.12 -17.88
N SER A 267 11.14 -2.12 -18.91
CA SER A 267 10.72 -2.40 -20.28
C SER A 267 10.58 -3.91 -20.53
N PHE A 268 9.41 -4.35 -21.01
CA PHE A 268 9.10 -5.72 -21.42
C PHE A 268 9.08 -5.89 -22.96
N PRO A 269 8.90 -7.12 -23.50
CA PRO A 269 8.97 -7.36 -24.94
C PRO A 269 7.89 -6.69 -25.80
N CYS A 270 6.63 -6.64 -25.36
CA CYS A 270 5.57 -5.93 -26.08
C CYS A 270 5.62 -4.46 -25.66
N ARG A 271 5.84 -3.54 -26.62
CA ARG A 271 6.14 -2.13 -26.35
C ARG A 271 5.27 -1.24 -27.22
N MET A 272 4.72 -0.17 -26.65
CA MET A 272 4.00 0.86 -27.38
C MET A 272 4.39 2.23 -26.82
N MET A 273 4.56 3.21 -27.71
CA MET A 273 4.86 4.60 -27.35
C MET A 273 3.69 5.49 -27.77
N PHE A 274 3.23 6.33 -26.85
CA PHE A 274 2.28 7.41 -27.16
C PHE A 274 2.99 8.76 -27.07
N VAL A 275 2.56 9.72 -27.87
CA VAL A 275 3.14 11.07 -27.91
C VAL A 275 2.03 12.08 -27.80
N ALA A 276 1.93 12.77 -26.67
CA ALA A 276 0.80 13.65 -26.39
C ALA A 276 1.20 14.86 -25.52
N GLU A 277 0.59 15.99 -25.84
CA GLU A 277 0.70 17.26 -25.12
C GLU A 277 -0.48 17.52 -24.17
N SER A 278 -1.48 16.63 -24.17
CA SER A 278 -2.64 16.74 -23.28
C SER A 278 -3.15 15.37 -22.83
N LYS A 279 -3.81 15.35 -21.67
CA LYS A 279 -4.53 14.17 -21.16
C LYS A 279 -5.53 13.63 -22.20
N PHE A 280 -6.26 14.52 -22.86
CA PHE A 280 -7.25 14.15 -23.88
C PHE A 280 -6.60 13.51 -25.11
N ALA A 281 -5.49 14.07 -25.60
CA ALA A 281 -4.74 13.49 -26.71
C ALA A 281 -4.20 12.09 -26.37
N LEU A 282 -3.63 11.92 -25.17
CA LEU A 282 -3.16 10.61 -24.69
C LEU A 282 -4.31 9.58 -24.65
N MET A 283 -5.44 9.94 -24.04
CA MET A 283 -6.61 9.06 -23.97
C MET A 283 -7.15 8.69 -25.37
N ARG A 284 -7.16 9.65 -26.30
CA ARG A 284 -7.58 9.41 -27.69
C ARG A 284 -6.66 8.41 -28.37
N GLN A 285 -5.34 8.57 -28.26
CA GLN A 285 -4.39 7.65 -28.88
C GLN A 285 -4.46 6.24 -28.27
N ILE A 286 -4.61 6.13 -26.94
CA ILE A 286 -4.85 4.84 -26.28
C ILE A 286 -6.11 4.19 -26.84
N LYS A 287 -7.21 4.94 -26.98
CA LYS A 287 -8.46 4.44 -27.57
C LYS A 287 -8.26 3.98 -29.03
N THR A 288 -7.51 4.73 -29.83
CA THR A 288 -7.19 4.34 -31.21
C THR A 288 -6.42 3.04 -31.26
N TYR A 289 -5.41 2.86 -30.40
CA TYR A 289 -4.64 1.62 -30.32
C TYR A 289 -5.53 0.42 -29.92
N LEU A 290 -6.39 0.59 -28.91
CA LEU A 290 -7.28 -0.45 -28.42
C LEU A 290 -8.37 -0.86 -29.43
N ALA A 291 -8.69 -0.01 -30.39
CA ALA A 291 -9.71 -0.28 -31.42
C ALA A 291 -9.16 -1.06 -32.64
N GLN A 292 -7.85 -1.21 -32.77
CA GLN A 292 -7.23 -1.96 -33.87
C GLN A 292 -7.35 -3.47 -33.62
N GLU A 293 -7.78 -4.24 -34.62
CA GLU A 293 -7.76 -5.72 -34.57
C GLU A 293 -6.32 -6.25 -34.71
N GLU A 294 -5.55 -5.64 -35.62
CA GLU A 294 -4.11 -5.87 -35.76
C GLU A 294 -3.36 -4.65 -35.22
N HIS A 295 -2.80 -4.81 -34.02
CA HIS A 295 -1.94 -3.79 -33.43
C HIS A 295 -0.62 -3.70 -34.21
N ASP A 296 -0.55 -2.84 -35.21
CA ASP A 296 0.68 -2.39 -35.88
C ASP A 296 1.19 -1.12 -35.18
N GLU A 297 2.09 -1.33 -34.21
CA GLU A 297 2.65 -0.24 -33.41
C GLU A 297 3.43 0.77 -34.28
N LEU A 298 4.07 0.30 -35.35
CA LEU A 298 4.94 1.11 -36.21
C LEU A 298 4.13 2.04 -37.14
N ALA A 299 2.94 1.61 -37.58
CA ALA A 299 2.05 2.43 -38.38
C ALA A 299 1.38 3.56 -37.57
N LEU A 300 1.14 3.36 -36.27
CA LEU A 300 0.44 4.32 -35.41
C LEU A 300 1.32 5.50 -34.98
N ILE A 301 2.63 5.32 -34.83
CA ILE A 301 3.53 6.37 -34.33
C ILE A 301 3.56 7.60 -35.25
N PRO A 302 3.74 7.48 -36.58
CA PRO A 302 3.68 8.64 -37.47
C PRO A 302 2.33 9.37 -37.38
N GLN A 303 1.23 8.63 -37.25
CA GLN A 303 -0.10 9.22 -37.09
C GLN A 303 -0.22 10.03 -35.79
N PHE A 304 0.33 9.52 -34.68
CA PHE A 304 0.32 10.21 -33.39
C PHE A 304 1.20 11.46 -33.42
N LEU A 305 2.36 11.41 -34.05
CA LEU A 305 3.24 12.58 -34.20
C LEU A 305 2.62 13.67 -35.07
N GLN A 306 1.94 13.32 -36.17
CA GLN A 306 1.21 14.27 -37.01
C GLN A 306 0.08 15.00 -36.27
N GLN A 307 -0.46 14.39 -35.22
CA GLN A 307 -1.52 14.97 -34.38
C GLN A 307 -0.99 15.74 -33.17
N SER A 308 0.34 15.78 -32.98
CA SER A 308 1.00 16.42 -31.84
C SER A 308 1.55 17.80 -32.21
N THR A 309 2.08 18.51 -31.22
CA THR A 309 2.80 19.78 -31.43
C THR A 309 4.28 19.60 -31.82
N VAL A 310 4.76 18.37 -32.06
CA VAL A 310 6.14 18.12 -32.51
C VAL A 310 6.36 18.74 -33.90
N PRO A 311 7.44 19.53 -34.12
CA PRO A 311 7.79 20.05 -35.44
C PRO A 311 8.00 18.95 -36.50
N PRO A 312 7.43 19.06 -37.71
CA PRO A 312 7.51 18.03 -38.76
C PRO A 312 8.92 17.60 -39.15
N ASP A 313 9.89 18.52 -39.09
CA ASP A 313 11.30 18.27 -39.36
C ASP A 313 11.94 17.27 -38.39
N LYS A 314 11.39 17.14 -37.18
CA LYS A 314 11.86 16.18 -36.16
C LYS A 314 11.15 14.83 -36.21
N HIS A 315 10.07 14.68 -36.99
CA HIS A 315 9.26 13.46 -36.98
C HIS A 315 10.08 12.24 -37.38
N SER A 316 10.88 12.33 -38.45
CA SER A 316 11.67 11.18 -38.93
C SER A 316 12.69 10.68 -37.90
N GLU A 317 13.34 11.59 -37.18
CA GLU A 317 14.31 11.25 -36.13
C GLU A 317 13.61 10.56 -34.95
N ILE A 318 12.51 11.15 -34.47
CA ILE A 318 11.73 10.61 -33.37
C ILE A 318 11.13 9.23 -33.71
N VAL A 319 10.58 9.06 -34.92
CA VAL A 319 10.08 7.75 -35.38
C VAL A 319 11.19 6.71 -35.38
N ALA A 320 12.37 7.05 -35.92
CA ALA A 320 13.50 6.13 -35.96
C ALA A 320 13.89 5.68 -34.54
N ASP A 321 13.96 6.61 -33.60
CA ASP A 321 14.30 6.31 -32.22
C ASP A 321 13.23 5.44 -31.55
N ILE A 322 11.94 5.78 -31.69
CA ILE A 322 10.85 4.99 -31.10
C ILE A 322 10.89 3.57 -31.67
N ASN A 323 11.15 3.42 -32.97
CA ASN A 323 11.27 2.13 -33.62
C ASN A 323 12.43 1.30 -33.07
N ARG A 324 13.59 1.92 -32.77
CA ARG A 324 14.71 1.25 -32.10
C ARG A 324 14.30 0.72 -30.72
N TRP A 325 13.52 1.49 -29.96
CA TRP A 325 13.02 1.04 -28.65
C TRP A 325 11.96 -0.06 -28.78
N ILE A 326 10.96 0.06 -29.66
CA ILE A 326 9.92 -0.96 -29.84
C ILE A 326 10.51 -2.27 -30.36
N SER A 327 11.48 -2.17 -31.28
CA SER A 327 12.21 -3.32 -31.82
C SER A 327 13.28 -3.86 -30.87
N ARG A 328 13.39 -3.31 -29.65
CA ARG A 328 14.26 -3.76 -28.56
C ARG A 328 15.76 -3.64 -28.85
N GLN A 329 16.15 -2.77 -29.79
CA GLN A 329 17.55 -2.42 -30.03
C GLN A 329 18.12 -1.54 -28.92
N VAL A 330 17.25 -0.77 -28.24
CA VAL A 330 17.58 0.01 -27.04
C VAL A 330 16.79 -0.51 -25.85
N LYS A 331 17.44 -0.56 -24.68
CA LYS A 331 16.86 -1.11 -23.46
C LYS A 331 15.97 -0.12 -22.72
N GLU A 332 16.47 1.09 -22.47
CA GLU A 332 15.80 2.11 -21.67
C GLU A 332 15.31 3.26 -22.54
N PRO A 333 14.02 3.64 -22.48
CA PRO A 333 13.48 4.73 -23.29
C PRO A 333 14.02 6.10 -22.81
N ALA A 334 14.40 6.22 -21.53
CA ALA A 334 14.92 7.43 -20.90
C ALA A 334 16.16 8.04 -21.59
N GLU A 335 16.97 7.20 -22.26
CA GLU A 335 18.21 7.63 -22.92
C GLU A 335 17.97 8.41 -24.22
N CYS A 336 16.78 8.31 -24.84
CA CYS A 336 16.51 8.88 -26.15
C CYS A 336 15.45 10.01 -26.16
N PHE A 337 14.46 10.02 -25.26
CA PHE A 337 13.28 10.90 -25.44
C PHE A 337 12.97 11.86 -24.29
N PHE A 338 13.66 11.78 -23.14
CA PHE A 338 13.17 12.38 -21.89
C PHE A 338 14.09 13.43 -21.23
N PRO A 339 14.83 14.29 -21.94
CA PRO A 339 15.67 15.28 -21.28
C PRO A 339 14.84 16.33 -20.50
N SER A 340 13.63 16.67 -20.96
CA SER A 340 12.75 17.66 -20.33
C SER A 340 11.99 17.15 -19.10
N SER A 341 11.87 15.83 -18.92
CA SER A 341 11.21 15.22 -17.76
C SER A 341 12.19 14.67 -16.71
N GLN A 342 13.50 14.84 -16.91
CA GLN A 342 14.49 14.49 -15.88
C GLN A 342 14.28 15.34 -14.62
N GLY A 343 14.18 14.67 -13.48
CA GLY A 343 13.97 15.31 -12.17
C GLY A 343 12.51 15.60 -11.81
N GLN A 344 11.55 15.30 -12.70
CA GLN A 344 10.13 15.37 -12.36
C GLN A 344 9.80 14.35 -11.24
N PRO A 345 8.87 14.67 -10.33
CA PRO A 345 8.46 13.74 -9.30
C PRO A 345 7.82 12.50 -9.93
N LEU A 346 8.02 11.34 -9.30
CA LEU A 346 7.25 10.15 -9.66
C LEU A 346 5.80 10.34 -9.20
N THR A 347 4.86 9.83 -9.99
CA THR A 347 3.43 9.90 -9.70
C THR A 347 2.81 8.51 -9.67
N ASP A 348 1.64 8.40 -9.05
CA ASP A 348 0.90 7.16 -8.98
C ASP A 348 0.31 6.82 -10.35
N VAL A 349 0.53 5.59 -10.81
CA VAL A 349 0.01 5.10 -12.10
C VAL A 349 -0.34 3.63 -11.91
N PRO A 350 -1.46 3.12 -12.45
CA PRO A 350 -1.82 1.71 -12.37
C PRO A 350 -0.64 0.78 -12.65
N GLY A 351 -0.52 -0.27 -11.82
CA GLY A 351 0.59 -1.21 -11.85
C GLY A 351 0.59 -2.12 -13.10
N TYR A 352 1.33 -3.21 -13.02
CA TYR A 352 1.30 -4.23 -14.07
C TYR A 352 -0.05 -4.97 -14.06
N ALA A 353 -0.69 -5.07 -15.23
CA ALA A 353 -1.92 -5.85 -15.38
C ALA A 353 -1.57 -7.33 -15.53
N PHE A 354 -1.70 -8.09 -14.43
CA PHE A 354 -1.52 -9.53 -14.45
C PHE A 354 -2.72 -10.20 -15.12
N ILE A 355 -2.45 -11.02 -16.14
CA ILE A 355 -3.45 -11.91 -16.71
C ILE A 355 -3.89 -12.89 -15.62
N ARG A 356 -5.21 -12.95 -15.41
CA ARG A 356 -5.80 -13.87 -14.45
C ARG A 356 -5.90 -15.23 -15.09
N GLU A 357 -4.96 -16.09 -14.73
CA GLU A 357 -5.03 -17.52 -15.04
C GLU A 357 -5.43 -18.26 -13.76
N GLU A 358 -6.39 -19.16 -13.88
CA GLU A 358 -6.78 -19.99 -12.75
C GLU A 358 -5.78 -21.13 -12.57
N HIS A 359 -5.04 -21.08 -11.48
CA HIS A 359 -4.15 -22.14 -11.04
C HIS A 359 -4.71 -22.71 -9.75
N GLY A 360 -5.15 -23.97 -9.76
CA GLY A 360 -5.75 -24.61 -8.60
C GLY A 360 -5.62 -26.13 -8.65
N ALA A 361 -5.92 -26.81 -7.54
CA ALA A 361 -5.82 -28.27 -7.47
C ALA A 361 -6.71 -28.98 -8.52
N GLY A 362 -7.79 -28.33 -8.98
CA GLY A 362 -8.65 -28.81 -10.07
C GLY A 362 -8.09 -28.60 -11.49
N TYR A 363 -6.97 -27.90 -11.66
CA TYR A 363 -6.29 -27.65 -12.94
C TYR A 363 -5.05 -28.53 -13.16
N ILE A 364 -4.82 -29.52 -12.28
CA ILE A 364 -3.94 -30.66 -12.60
C ILE A 364 -4.73 -31.60 -13.52
N THR A 365 -4.99 -31.21 -14.76
CA THR A 365 -5.73 -32.07 -15.71
C THR A 365 -4.90 -32.64 -16.85
N ASP A 366 -3.65 -32.21 -17.07
CA ASP A 366 -2.86 -32.73 -18.21
C ASP A 366 -1.45 -33.24 -17.87
N LYS A 367 -1.03 -33.18 -16.60
CA LYS A 367 0.14 -33.95 -16.16
C LYS A 367 -0.33 -35.35 -15.83
N ASN A 368 -0.38 -36.19 -16.86
CA ASN A 368 -0.65 -37.62 -16.72
C ASN A 368 0.26 -38.17 -15.62
N TRP A 369 -0.28 -38.90 -14.65
CA TRP A 369 0.44 -39.42 -13.47
C TRP A 369 1.77 -40.12 -13.81
N ALA A 370 1.93 -40.61 -15.04
CA ALA A 370 3.17 -41.13 -15.61
C ALA A 370 4.35 -40.13 -15.62
N GLN A 371 4.13 -38.83 -15.83
CA GLN A 371 5.17 -37.80 -15.83
C GLN A 371 5.65 -37.43 -14.42
N ILE A 372 4.79 -37.58 -13.41
CA ILE A 372 5.17 -37.41 -12.00
C ILE A 372 5.86 -38.69 -11.51
N ALA A 373 5.40 -39.86 -11.96
CA ALA A 373 6.02 -41.14 -11.63
C ALA A 373 7.47 -41.24 -12.13
N SER A 374 7.83 -40.68 -13.30
CA SER A 374 9.21 -40.70 -13.81
C SER A 374 10.18 -39.81 -13.03
N VAL A 375 9.68 -38.75 -12.39
CA VAL A 375 10.45 -37.92 -11.45
C VAL A 375 10.67 -38.65 -10.12
N ILE A 376 9.77 -39.57 -9.76
CA ILE A 376 9.84 -40.38 -8.54
C ILE A 376 10.70 -41.66 -8.76
N THR A 377 10.85 -42.16 -9.99
CA THR A 377 11.48 -43.46 -10.27
C THR A 377 12.88 -43.42 -10.89
N THR A 378 13.49 -42.24 -11.07
CA THR A 378 14.89 -42.17 -11.52
C THR A 378 15.87 -42.22 -10.34
N THR A 379 16.18 -43.46 -9.93
CA THR A 379 17.48 -44.02 -9.46
C THR A 379 18.51 -43.00 -8.92
N GLU A 380 18.85 -42.95 -7.62
CA GLU A 380 19.50 -44.02 -6.87
C GLU A 380 18.97 -44.16 -5.42
N SER A 381 18.93 -45.41 -4.98
CA SER A 381 18.64 -45.93 -3.63
C SER A 381 18.50 -44.93 -2.47
N ASN A 382 17.26 -44.62 -2.09
CA ASN A 382 16.81 -44.78 -0.72
C ASN A 382 15.28 -44.79 -0.63
N ASN A 383 14.78 -45.83 0.04
CA ASN A 383 13.39 -46.25 0.07
C ASN A 383 12.49 -45.22 0.77
N LEU A 384 11.75 -44.40 0.01
CA LEU A 384 10.83 -43.36 0.52
C LEU A 384 9.50 -43.92 1.07
N SER A 385 9.31 -45.25 1.09
CA SER A 385 8.07 -45.89 1.58
C SER A 385 7.97 -46.02 3.12
N LYS A 386 8.97 -45.56 3.90
CA LYS A 386 8.98 -45.72 5.36
C LYS A 386 8.75 -44.47 6.20
N ASN A 387 8.52 -43.28 5.64
CA ASN A 387 8.25 -42.07 6.44
C ASN A 387 7.33 -41.05 5.74
N MET A 388 6.07 -41.42 5.46
CA MET A 388 5.01 -40.44 5.22
C MET A 388 4.01 -40.42 6.39
N PRO A 389 3.99 -39.35 7.21
CA PRO A 389 2.75 -38.85 7.80
C PRO A 389 1.97 -38.10 6.71
N GLY A 390 0.65 -38.31 6.70
CA GLY A 390 -0.26 -37.88 5.65
C GLY A 390 -0.36 -36.36 5.44
N LEU A 391 -0.83 -36.04 4.23
CA LEU A 391 -1.48 -34.79 3.86
C LEU A 391 -2.42 -34.34 5.02
N LEU A 392 -2.16 -33.16 5.60
CA LEU A 392 -2.81 -32.55 6.78
C LEU A 392 -2.10 -32.81 8.13
N LEU A 393 -1.11 -31.98 8.47
CA LEU A 393 -0.76 -31.40 9.80
C LEU A 393 0.54 -30.53 9.67
N PRO A 394 0.83 -29.61 10.60
CA PRO A 394 1.32 -28.26 10.28
C PRO A 394 2.83 -28.14 10.07
N PHE A 395 3.22 -27.30 9.10
CA PHE A 395 4.56 -26.76 8.98
C PHE A 395 4.85 -25.76 10.11
N TRP A 396 5.21 -26.26 11.28
CA TRP A 396 6.03 -25.52 12.24
C TRP A 396 7.08 -26.48 12.79
N LYS A 397 8.24 -26.52 12.13
CA LYS A 397 9.46 -27.05 12.75
C LYS A 397 10.13 -25.86 13.45
N ALA A 398 10.18 -25.87 14.77
CA ALA A 398 10.92 -24.87 15.52
C ALA A 398 12.38 -24.85 15.06
N ILE A 399 12.82 -23.74 14.47
CA ILE A 399 14.24 -23.47 14.27
C ILE A 399 14.80 -23.13 15.66
N ARG A 400 15.60 -24.03 16.23
CA ARG A 400 16.44 -23.69 17.38
C ARG A 400 17.46 -22.67 16.88
N LEU A 401 17.32 -21.41 17.27
CA LEU A 401 18.40 -20.44 17.13
C LEU A 401 19.63 -20.99 17.89
N PRO A 402 20.86 -20.82 17.36
CA PRO A 402 22.06 -21.23 18.07
C PRO A 402 22.11 -20.56 19.44
N LYS A 403 22.62 -21.27 20.45
CA LYS A 403 22.89 -20.67 21.77
C LYS A 403 23.83 -19.48 21.57
N GLU A 404 23.40 -18.31 22.03
CA GLU A 404 24.24 -17.11 22.09
C GLU A 404 25.49 -17.41 22.92
N GLN A 405 26.65 -16.99 22.40
CA GLN A 405 27.85 -16.83 23.22
C GLN A 405 27.68 -15.54 24.02
N GLU A 406 27.78 -15.64 25.34
CA GLU A 406 27.80 -14.50 26.25
C GLU A 406 28.92 -13.51 25.84
N GLY A 407 28.58 -12.22 25.77
CA GLY A 407 29.60 -11.16 25.89
C GLY A 407 29.74 -10.13 24.77
N THR A 408 28.78 -9.95 23.85
CA THR A 408 28.87 -8.82 22.89
C THR A 408 27.61 -7.96 22.88
N PRO A 409 27.68 -6.69 23.34
CA PRO A 409 26.57 -5.76 23.21
C PRO A 409 26.48 -5.28 21.76
N ARG A 410 25.27 -5.23 21.20
CA ARG A 410 25.02 -4.52 19.95
C ARG A 410 23.86 -3.55 20.11
N PHE A 411 24.23 -2.28 20.19
CA PHE A 411 23.38 -1.18 19.72
C PHE A 411 23.26 -1.29 18.20
N LEU A 412 22.04 -1.17 17.68
CA LEU A 412 21.74 -0.92 16.28
C LEU A 412 20.76 0.24 16.24
N LEU A 413 21.26 1.40 15.78
CA LEU A 413 20.53 2.62 15.46
C LEU A 413 19.80 2.51 14.11
#